data_AF-D3PLS4-F1
#
_entry.id   AF-D3PLS4-F1
#
_cell.length_a   1.000
_cell.length_b   1.000
_cell.length_c   1.000
_cell.angle_alpha   90.00
_cell.angle_beta   90.00
_cell.angle_gamma   90.00
#
_symmetry.space_group_name_H-M   'P 1'
#
loop_
_entity.id
_entity.type
_entity.pdbx_description
1 polymer ?
#
loop_
_entity_poly.entity_id
_entity_poly.type
_entity_poly.pdbx_seq_one_letter_code
_entity_poly.pdbx_strand_id
1 'polypeptide(L)'
;MKRIALLGGVLALALAGCGLVSSPPITNPFGLEGQQTSINLGPSSAATGNLNVTATFNDTTLNLPVTPTGFNYNLAISGVSLSGSSCPSPLPASVNVSMNLSLTVSDNPSSGPRQASATANNVQFTLNQSGSSYTVANFSATLSFSNLQTLLDILQNGGQNDATLSGTVNTTSNPDLAGCTLTITWGGGQGILRF
;
A
#
# COMPACT_ATOMS: atom_id res chain seq x y z
N MET A 1 -75.95 -1.92 -4.14
CA MET A 1 -75.45 -2.82 -3.07
C MET A 1 -73.93 -2.87 -3.23
N LYS A 2 -73.13 -2.25 -2.34
CA LYS A 2 -72.41 -2.88 -1.19
C LYS A 2 -71.46 -4.01 -1.66
N ARG A 3 -70.13 -4.10 -1.43
CA ARG A 3 -69.07 -3.49 -0.58
C ARG A 3 -67.70 -3.83 -1.24
N ILE A 4 -66.71 -2.93 -1.30
CA ILE A 4 -65.46 -2.86 -0.49
C ILE A 4 -64.89 -4.20 0.01
N ALA A 5 -63.68 -4.54 -0.45
CA ALA A 5 -62.61 -5.24 0.28
C ALA A 5 -61.25 -4.77 -0.32
N LEU A 6 -60.51 -3.85 0.33
CA LEU A 6 -59.52 -4.02 1.40
C LEU A 6 -58.13 -4.52 0.92
N LEU A 7 -57.20 -3.56 0.87
CA LEU A 7 -55.80 -3.60 1.28
C LEU A 7 -55.16 -4.97 1.61
N GLY A 8 -54.00 -5.23 0.99
CA GLY A 8 -53.00 -6.15 1.52
C GLY A 8 -51.87 -6.44 0.52
N GLY A 9 -50.70 -5.83 0.73
CA GLY A 9 -49.48 -6.25 0.01
C GLY A 9 -48.48 -5.18 -0.41
N VAL A 10 -48.27 -4.14 0.41
CA VAL A 10 -46.95 -3.49 0.48
C VAL A 10 -45.94 -4.58 0.92
N LEU A 11 -44.69 -4.51 0.45
CA LEU A 11 -43.54 -5.35 0.80
C LEU A 11 -43.47 -6.74 0.12
N ALA A 12 -42.86 -6.76 -1.07
CA ALA A 12 -42.13 -7.92 -1.54
C ALA A 12 -40.64 -7.54 -1.71
N LEU A 13 -39.93 -7.54 -0.57
CA LEU A 13 -38.53 -7.96 -0.39
C LEU A 13 -37.55 -7.53 -1.52
N ALA A 14 -36.80 -6.43 -1.43
CA ALA A 14 -35.77 -6.16 -0.42
C ALA A 14 -34.78 -7.32 -0.15
N LEU A 15 -34.52 -8.18 -1.14
CA LEU A 15 -33.46 -9.21 -1.10
C LEU A 15 -32.56 -9.26 -2.35
N ALA A 16 -32.34 -8.12 -3.00
CA ALA A 16 -31.18 -7.99 -3.89
C ALA A 16 -29.91 -7.79 -3.04
N GLY A 17 -29.39 -8.90 -2.53
CA GLY A 17 -27.97 -9.14 -2.24
C GLY A 17 -27.16 -7.96 -1.70
N CYS A 18 -27.43 -7.55 -0.46
CA CYS A 18 -26.39 -6.94 0.38
C CYS A 18 -25.35 -8.03 0.72
N GLY A 19 -24.46 -8.32 -0.21
CA GLY A 19 -23.41 -9.30 0.00
C GLY A 19 -22.64 -9.62 -1.27
N LEU A 20 -21.42 -9.09 -1.35
CA LEU A 20 -20.29 -9.68 -2.08
C LEU A 20 -20.20 -9.46 -3.59
N VAL A 21 -20.68 -8.34 -4.14
CA VAL A 21 -20.04 -7.84 -5.36
C VAL A 21 -18.72 -7.19 -4.94
N SER A 22 -17.66 -8.00 -4.86
CA SER A 22 -16.30 -7.50 -4.72
C SER A 22 -15.99 -6.67 -5.96
N SER A 23 -15.70 -5.38 -5.78
CA SER A 23 -15.24 -4.55 -6.89
C SER A 23 -14.03 -5.22 -7.54
N PRO A 24 -13.93 -5.23 -8.89
CA PRO A 24 -12.72 -5.71 -9.54
C PRO A 24 -11.50 -4.93 -9.01
N PRO A 25 -10.33 -5.57 -8.90
CA PRO A 25 -9.11 -4.89 -8.44
C PRO A 25 -8.80 -3.72 -9.37
N ILE A 26 -8.46 -2.57 -8.78
CA ILE A 26 -8.04 -1.38 -9.53
C ILE A 26 -6.53 -1.45 -9.70
N THR A 27 -6.07 -1.43 -10.95
CA THR A 27 -4.64 -1.43 -11.26
C THR A 27 -4.06 -0.03 -11.07
N ASN A 28 -2.94 0.06 -10.34
CA ASN A 28 -2.18 1.29 -10.09
C ASN A 28 -3.02 2.56 -9.76
N PRO A 29 -3.92 2.51 -8.75
CA PRO A 29 -4.86 3.60 -8.46
C PRO A 29 -4.20 4.91 -8.03
N PHE A 30 -2.90 4.88 -7.68
CA PHE A 30 -2.16 6.01 -7.13
C PHE A 30 -0.96 6.43 -7.99
N GLY A 31 -0.80 5.86 -9.19
CA GLY A 31 0.35 6.16 -10.06
C GLY A 31 1.70 5.78 -9.47
N LEU A 32 1.71 4.97 -8.41
CA LEU A 32 2.94 4.59 -7.71
C LEU A 32 3.78 3.64 -8.56
N GLU A 33 3.17 2.83 -9.43
CA GLU A 33 3.86 1.85 -10.29
C GLU A 33 5.07 2.44 -11.04
N GLY A 34 6.24 1.82 -10.85
CA GLY A 34 7.50 2.23 -11.47
C GLY A 34 8.28 3.30 -10.71
N GLN A 35 7.74 3.85 -9.61
CA GLN A 35 8.44 4.86 -8.81
C GLN A 35 9.52 4.22 -7.92
N GLN A 36 10.58 4.98 -7.62
CA GLN A 36 11.69 4.50 -6.79
C GLN A 36 11.84 5.34 -5.52
N THR A 37 12.03 4.64 -4.39
CA THR A 37 12.51 5.18 -3.12
C THR A 37 13.96 4.79 -2.88
N SER A 38 14.70 5.71 -2.29
CA SER A 38 16.03 5.44 -1.76
C SER A 38 16.04 5.74 -0.27
N ILE A 39 16.54 4.78 0.50
CA ILE A 39 16.67 4.79 1.95
C ILE A 39 18.15 4.49 2.25
N ASN A 40 18.84 5.46 2.85
CA ASN A 40 20.20 5.24 3.34
C ASN A 40 20.11 4.81 4.80
N LEU A 41 20.49 3.56 5.06
CA LEU A 41 20.67 3.00 6.37
C LEU A 41 22.16 3.13 6.72
N GLY A 42 22.49 3.58 7.93
CA GLY A 42 23.89 3.58 8.36
C GLY A 42 24.41 2.15 8.59
N PRO A 43 25.74 1.94 8.62
CA PRO A 43 26.30 0.62 8.91
C PRO A 43 26.00 0.22 10.36
N SER A 44 25.16 -0.79 10.54
CA SER A 44 24.89 -1.40 11.84
C SER A 44 24.14 -2.73 11.72
N SER A 45 24.25 -3.55 12.77
CA SER A 45 23.43 -4.75 12.96
C SER A 45 21.94 -4.45 13.17
N ALA A 46 21.61 -3.19 13.44
CA ALA A 46 20.26 -2.65 13.52
C ALA A 46 20.22 -1.25 12.88
N ALA A 47 19.62 -1.12 11.69
CA ALA A 47 19.70 0.10 10.91
C ALA A 47 18.31 0.67 10.60
N THR A 48 18.16 1.99 10.71
CA THR A 48 16.89 2.72 10.52
C THR A 48 17.03 3.72 9.37
N GLY A 49 16.00 3.83 8.54
CA GLY A 49 15.94 4.84 7.48
C GLY A 49 14.52 5.23 7.13
N ASN A 50 14.39 6.38 6.48
CA ASN A 50 13.11 6.92 6.06
C ASN A 50 12.91 6.77 4.56
N LEU A 51 11.67 6.47 4.17
CA LEU A 51 11.23 6.40 2.78
C LEU A 51 10.24 7.53 2.48
N ASN A 52 10.30 8.04 1.25
CA ASN A 52 9.35 9.00 0.71
C ASN A 52 9.25 8.83 -0.81
N VAL A 53 8.09 8.42 -1.31
CA VAL A 53 7.70 8.48 -2.74
C VAL A 53 6.67 9.56 -2.88
N THR A 54 6.76 10.34 -3.95
CA THR A 54 5.63 11.13 -4.44
C THR A 54 5.37 10.77 -5.89
N ALA A 55 4.11 10.56 -6.25
CA ALA A 55 3.64 10.29 -7.59
C ALA A 55 2.43 11.17 -7.91
N THR A 56 2.24 11.45 -9.20
CA THR A 56 1.00 12.07 -9.69
C THR A 56 0.17 11.05 -10.45
N PHE A 57 -1.14 11.20 -10.39
CA PHE A 57 -2.07 10.35 -11.14
C PHE A 57 -3.31 11.15 -11.57
N ASN A 58 -3.94 10.72 -12.65
CA ASN A 58 -5.18 11.30 -13.14
C ASN A 58 -6.38 10.60 -12.52
N ASP A 59 -7.55 11.24 -12.62
CA ASP A 59 -8.82 10.63 -12.25
C ASP A 59 -9.02 9.26 -12.91
N THR A 60 -9.66 8.37 -12.15
CA THR A 60 -9.97 7.00 -12.55
C THR A 60 -11.47 6.75 -12.44
N THR A 61 -12.02 6.10 -13.47
CA THR A 61 -13.41 5.65 -13.42
C THR A 61 -13.51 4.38 -12.57
N LEU A 62 -14.10 4.52 -11.38
CA LEU A 62 -14.32 3.41 -10.47
C LEU A 62 -15.72 2.82 -10.66
N ASN A 63 -15.80 1.52 -10.98
CA ASN A 63 -17.07 0.77 -10.94
C ASN A 63 -17.26 0.20 -9.52
N LEU A 64 -17.73 1.04 -8.61
CA LEU A 64 -17.89 0.69 -7.19
C LEU A 64 -19.31 0.18 -6.92
N PRO A 65 -19.49 -0.70 -5.91
CA PRO A 65 -20.80 -0.96 -5.35
C PRO A 65 -21.43 0.33 -4.82
N VAL A 66 -22.76 0.34 -4.74
CA VAL A 66 -23.56 1.52 -4.35
C VAL A 66 -23.19 2.06 -2.96
N THR A 67 -22.64 1.21 -2.09
CA THR A 67 -22.15 1.58 -0.74
C THR A 67 -20.82 0.87 -0.46
N PRO A 68 -19.67 1.45 -0.86
CA PRO A 68 -18.38 0.88 -0.53
C PRO A 68 -18.12 1.01 0.97
N THR A 69 -17.68 -0.07 1.61
CA THR A 69 -17.44 -0.12 3.07
C THR A 69 -15.98 0.12 3.46
N GLY A 70 -15.08 0.17 2.48
CA GLY A 70 -13.65 0.44 2.70
C GLY A 70 -12.85 0.45 1.41
N PHE A 71 -11.64 1.00 1.49
CA PHE A 71 -10.61 0.90 0.46
C PHE A 71 -9.33 0.43 1.14
N ASN A 72 -8.82 -0.71 0.67
CA ASN A 72 -7.59 -1.32 1.16
C ASN A 72 -6.56 -1.32 0.03
N TYR A 73 -5.41 -0.72 0.29
CA TYR A 73 -4.25 -0.85 -0.57
C TYR A 73 -3.29 -1.87 0.02
N ASN A 74 -3.25 -3.05 -0.60
CA ASN A 74 -2.34 -4.12 -0.20
C ASN A 74 -1.00 -3.91 -0.89
N LEU A 75 0.05 -3.76 -0.09
CA LEU A 75 1.39 -3.80 -0.62
C LEU A 75 1.77 -5.25 -0.87
N ALA A 76 2.48 -5.48 -1.98
CA ALA A 76 3.10 -6.75 -2.30
C ALA A 76 4.58 -6.51 -2.56
N ILE A 77 5.45 -7.43 -2.13
CA ILE A 77 6.87 -7.44 -2.54
C ILE A 77 7.00 -8.45 -3.67
N SER A 78 7.38 -7.99 -4.85
CA SER A 78 7.55 -8.80 -6.06
C SER A 78 8.97 -9.34 -6.23
N GLY A 79 9.96 -8.73 -5.56
CA GLY A 79 11.33 -9.20 -5.60
C GLY A 79 12.22 -8.52 -4.57
N VAL A 80 13.28 -9.21 -4.18
CA VAL A 80 14.36 -8.65 -3.39
C VAL A 80 15.67 -9.04 -4.05
N SER A 81 16.59 -8.09 -4.19
CA SER A 81 17.94 -8.33 -4.68
C SER A 81 18.96 -7.70 -3.74
N LEU A 82 20.14 -8.33 -3.66
CA LEU A 82 21.29 -7.81 -2.94
C LEU A 82 22.41 -7.53 -3.93
N SER A 83 23.09 -6.40 -3.75
CA SER A 83 24.26 -6.00 -4.53
C SER A 83 25.27 -5.30 -3.62
N GLY A 84 26.53 -5.19 -4.05
CA GLY A 84 27.59 -4.56 -3.27
C GLY A 84 28.86 -5.41 -3.29
N SER A 85 30.00 -4.78 -3.58
CA SER A 85 31.30 -5.46 -3.66
C SER A 85 31.92 -5.77 -2.29
N SER A 86 31.39 -5.17 -1.23
CA SER A 86 31.88 -5.29 0.15
C SER A 86 30.87 -5.94 1.09
N CYS A 87 29.88 -6.65 0.55
CA CYS A 87 28.94 -7.42 1.36
C CYS A 87 29.67 -8.46 2.23
N PRO A 88 29.16 -8.76 3.44
CA PRO A 88 29.76 -9.76 4.31
C PRO A 88 29.76 -11.14 3.64
N SER A 89 30.79 -11.93 3.96
CA SER A 89 30.87 -13.34 3.56
C SER A 89 31.18 -14.20 4.80
N PRO A 90 30.25 -15.07 5.25
CA PRO A 90 28.96 -15.38 4.64
C PRO A 90 27.93 -14.24 4.79
N LEU A 91 26.94 -14.22 3.90
CA LEU A 91 25.76 -13.35 4.04
C LEU A 91 24.93 -13.76 5.27
N PRO A 92 24.16 -12.83 5.86
CA PRO A 92 23.20 -13.16 6.90
C PRO A 92 22.13 -14.12 6.37
N ALA A 93 21.93 -15.23 7.07
CA ALA A 93 20.89 -16.20 6.73
C ALA A 93 19.49 -15.59 6.74
N SER A 94 19.28 -14.58 7.60
CA SER A 94 18.05 -13.80 7.63
C SER A 94 18.30 -12.32 7.97
N VAL A 95 17.39 -11.47 7.48
CA VAL A 95 17.28 -10.05 7.83
C VAL A 95 15.86 -9.80 8.28
N ASN A 96 15.66 -9.36 9.51
CA ASN A 96 14.34 -8.95 9.98
C ASN A 96 14.10 -7.50 9.57
N VAL A 97 12.92 -7.22 9.04
CA VAL A 97 12.53 -5.88 8.60
C VAL A 97 11.26 -5.49 9.33
N SER A 98 11.24 -4.29 9.91
CA SER A 98 10.03 -3.68 10.47
C SER A 98 9.79 -2.30 9.85
N MET A 99 8.54 -1.98 9.56
CA MET A 99 8.18 -0.73 8.89
C MET A 99 6.92 -0.12 9.46
N ASN A 100 6.88 1.22 9.43
CA ASN A 100 5.66 2.00 9.56
C ASN A 100 5.49 2.81 8.29
N LEU A 101 4.32 2.71 7.67
CA LEU A 101 4.00 3.34 6.39
C LEU A 101 2.79 4.26 6.53
N SER A 102 2.82 5.37 5.81
CA SER A 102 1.71 6.30 5.63
C SER A 102 1.56 6.59 4.14
N LEU A 103 0.37 6.37 3.60
CA LEU A 103 0.00 6.80 2.26
C LEU A 103 -0.97 7.97 2.39
N THR A 104 -0.61 9.08 1.76
CA THR A 104 -1.40 10.29 1.70
C THR A 104 -1.77 10.56 0.25
N VAL A 105 -3.05 10.72 -0.02
CA VAL A 105 -3.59 11.05 -1.34
C VAL A 105 -4.24 12.42 -1.24
N SER A 106 -3.95 13.32 -2.17
CA SER A 106 -4.45 14.69 -2.13
C SER A 106 -4.69 15.25 -3.52
N ASP A 107 -5.55 16.27 -3.55
CA ASP A 107 -5.78 17.11 -4.72
C ASP A 107 -6.07 18.55 -4.29
N ASN A 108 -6.26 19.42 -5.28
CA ASN A 108 -6.58 20.82 -5.03
C ASN A 108 -7.59 21.39 -6.06
N PRO A 109 -8.85 20.92 -6.03
CA PRO A 109 -9.90 21.47 -6.88
C PRO A 109 -10.28 22.91 -6.46
N SER A 110 -11.09 23.58 -7.28
CA SER A 110 -11.55 24.95 -7.00
C SER A 110 -12.35 25.10 -5.70
N SER A 111 -12.89 24.01 -5.16
CA SER A 111 -13.58 23.96 -3.86
C SER A 111 -12.62 23.96 -2.65
N GLY A 112 -11.31 23.85 -2.87
CA GLY A 112 -10.27 23.78 -1.85
C GLY A 112 -9.57 22.42 -1.78
N PRO A 113 -8.43 22.33 -1.09
CA PRO A 113 -7.61 21.13 -1.04
C PRO A 113 -8.29 20.00 -0.27
N ARG A 114 -8.19 18.78 -0.79
CA ARG A 114 -8.68 17.57 -0.12
C ARG A 114 -7.52 16.62 0.15
N GLN A 115 -7.65 15.82 1.21
CA GLN A 115 -6.66 14.82 1.57
C GLN A 115 -7.32 13.61 2.23
N ALA A 116 -6.89 12.42 1.81
CA ALA A 116 -7.20 11.16 2.45
C ALA A 116 -5.89 10.44 2.81
N SER A 117 -5.88 9.72 3.94
CA SER A 117 -4.69 8.98 4.38
C SER A 117 -5.03 7.57 4.86
N ALA A 118 -4.03 6.71 4.74
CA ALA A 118 -4.01 5.35 5.26
C ALA A 118 -2.66 5.09 5.92
N THR A 119 -2.65 4.30 7.00
CA THR A 119 -1.40 3.91 7.67
C THR A 119 -1.34 2.40 7.85
N ALA A 120 -0.12 1.86 7.79
CA ALA A 120 0.18 0.48 8.12
C ALA A 120 1.32 0.50 9.15
N ASN A 121 0.98 0.18 10.40
CA ASN A 121 1.92 0.23 11.52
C ASN A 121 2.40 -1.17 11.87
N ASN A 122 3.64 -1.29 12.35
CA ASN A 122 4.26 -2.53 12.77
C ASN A 122 4.27 -3.64 11.70
N VAL A 123 4.41 -3.24 10.43
CA VAL A 123 4.60 -4.20 9.33
C VAL A 123 5.92 -4.90 9.58
N GLN A 124 5.90 -6.22 9.71
CA GLN A 124 7.09 -7.02 9.99
C GLN A 124 7.17 -8.16 8.99
N PHE A 125 8.38 -8.38 8.48
CA PHE A 125 8.66 -9.50 7.60
C PHE A 125 10.13 -9.90 7.70
N THR A 126 10.44 -11.09 7.22
CA THR A 126 11.81 -11.61 7.22
C THR A 126 12.26 -11.84 5.79
N LEU A 127 13.47 -11.41 5.50
CA LEU A 127 14.18 -11.76 4.28
C LEU A 127 15.03 -13.00 4.59
N ASN A 128 14.77 -14.12 3.93
CA ASN A 128 15.54 -15.36 4.10
C ASN A 128 16.48 -15.53 2.91
N GLN A 129 17.76 -15.77 3.19
CA GLN A 129 18.76 -15.98 2.16
C GLN A 129 18.37 -17.21 1.30
N SER A 130 18.39 -17.03 -0.01
CA SER A 130 18.17 -18.08 -0.99
C SER A 130 19.17 -17.91 -2.13
N GLY A 131 20.22 -18.74 -2.13
CA GLY A 131 21.35 -18.59 -3.05
C GLY A 131 22.06 -17.25 -2.86
N SER A 132 22.14 -16.46 -3.94
CA SER A 132 22.73 -15.12 -3.97
C SER A 132 21.71 -13.99 -3.77
N SER A 133 20.49 -14.32 -3.35
CA SER A 133 19.42 -13.34 -3.13
C SER A 133 18.65 -13.60 -1.83
N TYR A 134 17.57 -12.86 -1.62
CA TYR A 134 16.64 -13.05 -0.52
C TYR A 134 15.23 -13.36 -1.03
N THR A 135 14.53 -14.19 -0.27
CA THR A 135 13.10 -14.43 -0.41
C THR A 135 12.37 -13.75 0.74
N VAL A 136 11.16 -13.27 0.49
CA VAL A 136 10.33 -12.63 1.53
C VAL A 136 9.46 -13.66 2.20
N ALA A 137 9.47 -13.68 3.53
CA ALA A 137 8.56 -14.47 4.35
C ALA A 137 7.72 -13.56 5.25
N ASN A 138 6.47 -13.97 5.49
CA ASN A 138 5.55 -13.35 6.46
C ASN A 138 5.20 -11.89 6.18
N PHE A 139 5.29 -11.43 4.92
CA PHE A 139 4.92 -10.07 4.58
C PHE A 139 3.40 -9.91 4.45
N SER A 140 2.86 -8.99 5.24
CA SER A 140 1.50 -8.50 5.10
C SER A 140 1.49 -7.02 5.47
N ALA A 141 1.04 -6.18 4.55
CA ALA A 141 0.88 -4.76 4.79
C ALA A 141 -0.35 -4.25 4.03
N THR A 142 -1.38 -3.91 4.79
CA THR A 142 -2.62 -3.34 4.26
C THR A 142 -2.76 -1.92 4.77
N LEU A 143 -2.86 -0.98 3.83
CA LEU A 143 -3.15 0.42 4.06
C LEU A 143 -4.66 0.63 3.90
N SER A 144 -5.37 0.80 5.03
CA SER A 144 -6.81 1.05 5.05
C SER A 144 -7.08 2.54 5.19
N PHE A 145 -7.84 3.12 4.27
CA PHE A 145 -8.20 4.53 4.32
C PHE A 145 -9.35 4.78 5.31
N SER A 146 -9.14 5.69 6.25
CA SER A 146 -10.15 6.06 7.26
C SER A 146 -11.19 7.05 6.72
N ASN A 147 -10.83 7.85 5.72
CA ASN A 147 -11.72 8.82 5.07
C ASN A 147 -12.05 8.38 3.63
N LEU A 148 -12.89 7.33 3.54
CA LEU A 148 -13.23 6.71 2.26
C LEU A 148 -13.90 7.68 1.29
N GLN A 149 -14.87 8.49 1.74
CA GLN A 149 -15.58 9.40 0.84
C GLN A 149 -14.63 10.41 0.20
N THR A 150 -13.74 11.01 0.98
CA THR A 150 -12.75 11.96 0.45
C THR A 150 -11.79 11.27 -0.52
N LEU A 151 -11.37 10.03 -0.23
CA LEU A 151 -10.55 9.27 -1.17
C LEU A 151 -11.27 9.06 -2.50
N LEU A 152 -12.53 8.63 -2.48
CA LEU A 152 -13.31 8.39 -3.70
C LEU A 152 -13.51 9.68 -4.50
N ASP A 153 -13.76 10.80 -3.82
CA ASP A 153 -13.91 12.10 -4.46
C ASP A 153 -12.61 12.56 -5.13
N ILE A 154 -11.44 12.30 -4.51
CA ILE A 154 -10.13 12.56 -5.12
C ILE A 154 -9.89 11.64 -6.32
N LEU A 155 -10.13 10.33 -6.16
CA LEU A 155 -9.89 9.34 -7.23
C LEU A 155 -10.75 9.58 -8.46
N GLN A 156 -11.97 10.09 -8.32
CA GLN A 156 -12.92 10.22 -9.42
C GLN A 156 -13.03 11.65 -9.98
N ASN A 157 -12.76 12.69 -9.17
CA ASN A 157 -13.07 14.07 -9.51
C ASN A 157 -11.98 15.07 -9.05
N GLY A 158 -10.73 14.65 -8.94
CA GLY A 158 -9.63 15.50 -8.47
C GLY A 158 -8.86 16.21 -9.59
N GLY A 159 -8.97 15.72 -10.82
CA GLY A 159 -8.19 16.19 -11.97
C GLY A 159 -6.78 15.60 -11.93
N GLN A 160 -5.82 16.41 -11.50
CA GLN A 160 -4.45 15.98 -11.24
C GLN A 160 -4.27 15.80 -9.73
N ASN A 161 -3.95 14.57 -9.35
CA ASN A 161 -3.87 14.15 -7.95
C ASN A 161 -2.44 13.79 -7.59
N ASP A 162 -2.11 13.91 -6.30
CA ASP A 162 -0.83 13.53 -5.72
C ASP A 162 -1.01 12.35 -4.76
N ALA A 163 -0.10 11.38 -4.83
CA ALA A 163 0.04 10.31 -3.86
C ALA A 163 1.44 10.35 -3.25
N THR A 164 1.52 10.46 -1.93
CA THR A 164 2.76 10.43 -1.17
C THR A 164 2.79 9.22 -0.25
N LEU A 165 3.71 8.28 -0.50
CA LEU A 165 3.99 7.15 0.38
C LEU A 165 5.23 7.47 1.20
N SER A 166 5.09 7.60 2.52
CA SER A 166 6.19 7.86 3.45
C SER A 166 6.26 6.79 4.53
N GLY A 167 7.41 6.69 5.19
CA GLY A 167 7.55 5.72 6.27
C GLY A 167 8.95 5.62 6.83
N THR A 168 9.08 4.76 7.84
CA THR A 168 10.35 4.39 8.45
C THR A 168 10.53 2.89 8.32
N VAL A 169 11.74 2.47 7.95
CA VAL A 169 12.16 1.08 7.82
C VAL A 169 13.28 0.83 8.81
N ASN A 170 13.16 -0.23 9.57
CA ASN A 170 14.21 -0.75 10.43
C ASN A 170 14.57 -2.15 9.96
N THR A 171 15.85 -2.46 10.05
CA THR A 171 16.39 -3.75 9.65
C THR A 171 17.30 -4.27 10.75
N THR A 172 17.29 -5.58 11.00
CA THR A 172 18.27 -6.23 11.88
C THR A 172 18.82 -7.49 11.22
N SER A 173 20.14 -7.68 11.30
CA SER A 173 20.85 -8.82 10.69
C SER A 173 22.12 -9.16 11.44
N ASN A 174 22.58 -10.41 11.30
CA ASN A 174 23.88 -10.88 11.79
C ASN A 174 24.49 -11.90 10.80
N PRO A 175 25.68 -11.64 10.22
CA PRO A 175 26.49 -10.41 10.33
C PRO A 175 25.74 -9.14 9.87
N ASP A 176 26.30 -7.95 10.11
CA ASP A 176 25.73 -6.72 9.54
C ASP A 176 25.83 -6.75 8.01
N LEU A 177 25.01 -5.94 7.34
CA LEU A 177 25.00 -5.83 5.87
C LEU A 177 25.87 -4.68 5.37
N ALA A 178 26.87 -4.22 6.14
CA ALA A 178 27.64 -3.02 5.80
C ALA A 178 28.23 -3.09 4.37
N GLY A 179 28.03 -2.03 3.58
CA GLY A 179 28.47 -1.97 2.19
C GLY A 179 27.61 -2.75 1.19
N CYS A 180 26.49 -3.32 1.63
CA CYS A 180 25.47 -3.87 0.75
C CYS A 180 24.42 -2.82 0.36
N THR A 181 23.82 -3.05 -0.80
CA THR A 181 22.61 -2.40 -1.27
C THR A 181 21.55 -3.46 -1.50
N LEU A 182 20.50 -3.42 -0.69
CA LEU A 182 19.34 -4.29 -0.79
C LEU A 182 18.23 -3.53 -1.53
N THR A 183 17.78 -4.07 -2.66
CA THR A 183 16.69 -3.48 -3.45
C THR A 183 15.45 -4.34 -3.28
N ILE A 184 14.41 -3.77 -2.68
CA ILE A 184 13.09 -4.37 -2.53
C ILE A 184 12.19 -3.82 -3.65
N THR A 185 11.65 -4.67 -4.50
CA THR A 185 10.65 -4.29 -5.49
C THR A 185 9.27 -4.56 -4.91
N TRP A 186 8.48 -3.52 -4.79
CA TRP A 186 7.08 -3.55 -4.38
C TRP A 186 6.20 -3.55 -5.62
N GLY A 187 4.94 -3.99 -5.50
CA GLY A 187 3.97 -3.98 -6.61
C GLY A 187 3.72 -2.60 -7.23
N GLY A 188 4.19 -1.53 -6.60
CA GLY A 188 4.23 -0.18 -7.15
C GLY A 188 5.64 0.36 -7.40
N GLY A 189 6.76 -0.22 -6.99
CA GLY A 189 8.01 0.53 -7.11
C GLY A 189 9.23 -0.18 -6.58
N GLN A 190 10.33 0.54 -6.40
CA GLN A 190 11.54 0.00 -5.77
C GLN A 190 11.87 0.76 -4.48
N GLY A 191 12.38 0.05 -3.49
CA GLY A 191 13.00 0.61 -2.29
C GLY A 191 14.42 0.13 -2.17
N ILE A 192 15.35 1.07 -2.23
CA ILE A 192 16.77 0.81 -2.07
C ILE A 192 17.14 1.06 -0.62
N LEU A 193 17.67 0.05 0.05
CA LEU A 193 18.25 0.11 1.40
C LEU A 193 19.77 -0.02 1.23
N ARG A 194 20.51 1.08 1.43
CA ARG A 194 21.97 1.06 1.44
C ARG A 194 22.45 0.93 2.87
N PHE A 195 23.37 0.01 3.16
CA PHE A 195 23.91 -0.30 4.49
C PHE A 195 25.40 0.06 4.58
#